data_AF-A0A6M3LQF1-F1
#
_entry.id   AF-A0A6M3LQF1-F1
#
_cell.length_a   1.000
_cell.length_b   1.000
_cell.length_c   1.000
_cell.angle_alpha   90.00
_cell.angle_beta   90.00
_cell.angle_gamma   90.00
#
_symmetry.space_group_name_H-M   'P 1'
#
loop_
_entity.id
_entity.type
_entity.pdbx_description
1 polymer ?
#
loop_
_entity_poly.entity_id
_entity_poly.type
_entity_poly.pdbx_seq_one_letter_code
_entity_poly.pdbx_strand_id
1 'polypeptide(L)' 'MKTKKATVFWTTLVVLVVLYIVTALVAEGQLSAVGVTIIIMLVGNGATYIGGNVADAWQRSKYFRSELDGK' A
#
# COMPACT_ATOMS: atom_id res chain seq x y z
N MET A 1 -6.27 -4.68 -18.06
CA MET A 1 -5.00 -5.16 -17.46
C MET A 1 -5.20 -5.33 -15.97
N LYS A 2 -4.92 -6.51 -15.39
CA LYS A 2 -4.87 -6.66 -13.92
C LYS A 2 -3.54 -6.08 -13.43
N THR A 3 -3.58 -4.93 -12.78
CA THR A 3 -2.40 -4.36 -12.13
C THR A 3 -2.03 -5.22 -10.93
N LYS A 4 -0.75 -5.61 -10.81
CA LYS A 4 -0.30 -6.42 -9.67
C LYS A 4 -0.41 -5.58 -8.39
N LYS A 5 -0.92 -6.15 -7.29
CA LYS A 5 -1.05 -5.46 -5.99
C LYS A 5 0.28 -4.84 -5.53
N ALA A 6 1.38 -5.56 -5.73
CA ALA A 6 2.73 -5.06 -5.43
C ALA A 6 3.08 -3.82 -6.27
N THR A 7 2.74 -3.80 -7.56
CA THR A 7 2.98 -2.63 -8.42
C THR A 7 2.22 -1.41 -7.92
N VAL A 8 0.94 -1.58 -7.54
CA VAL A 8 0.14 -0.47 -6.99
C VAL A 8 0.75 0.04 -5.68
N PHE A 9 1.13 -0.86 -4.78
CA PHE A 9 1.77 -0.49 -3.51
C PHE A 9 3.04 0.34 -3.74
N TRP A 10 3.95 -0.14 -4.60
CA TRP A 10 5.21 0.55 -4.88
C TRP A 10 5.01 1.88 -5.60
N THR A 11 4.10 1.94 -6.58
CA THR A 11 3.79 3.19 -7.27
C THR A 11 3.22 4.23 -6.30
N THR A 12 2.25 3.85 -5.45
CA THR A 12 1.68 4.76 -4.44
C THR A 12 2.74 5.22 -3.43
N LEU A 13 3.61 4.31 -2.97
CA LEU A 13 4.70 4.64 -2.06
C LEU A 13 5.62 5.70 -2.67
N VAL A 14 6.10 5.46 -3.90
CA VAL A 14 7.01 6.37 -4.60
C VAL A 14 6.36 7.74 -4.81
N VAL A 15 5.10 7.78 -5.24
CA VAL A 15 4.38 9.04 -5.46
C VAL A 15 4.26 9.84 -4.17
N LEU A 16 3.89 9.21 -3.05
CA LEU A 16 3.74 9.90 -1.77
C LEU A 16 5.08 10.41 -1.21
N VAL A 17 6.15 9.62 -1.36
CA VAL A 17 7.50 10.05 -0.95
C VAL A 17 7.99 11.23 -1.79
N VAL A 18 7.83 11.15 -3.11
CA VAL A 18 8.20 12.25 -4.01
C VAL A 18 7.40 13.50 -3.69
N LEU A 19 6.08 13.37 -3.46
CA LEU A 19 5.23 14.50 -3.11
C LEU A 19 5.68 15.16 -1.80
N TYR A 20 6.02 14.36 -0.78
CA TYR A 20 6.54 14.87 0.48
C TYR A 20 7.84 15.66 0.27
N ILE A 21 8.81 15.08 -0.44
CA ILE A 21 10.11 15.71 -0.71
C ILE A 21 9.94 17.01 -1.51
N VAL A 22 9.12 16.99 -2.57
CA VAL A 22 8.85 18.18 -3.38
C VAL A 22 8.19 19.27 -2.53
N THR A 23 7.25 18.91 -1.66
CA THR A 23 6.61 19.88 -0.77
C THR A 23 7.62 20.47 0.22
N ALA A 24 8.50 19.65 0.79
CA ALA A 24 9.55 20.11 1.70
C ALA A 24 10.55 21.06 1.02
N LEU A 25 10.88 20.81 -0.25
CA LEU A 25 11.87 21.62 -0.97
C LEU A 25 11.29 22.88 -1.63
N VAL A 26 10.02 22.86 -2.04
CA VAL A 26 9.41 23.94 -2.85
C VAL A 26 8.40 24.77 -2.05
N ALA A 27 7.76 24.17 -1.05
CA ALA A 27 6.64 24.78 -0.33
C ALA A 27 6.67 24.40 1.15
N GLU A 28 7.79 24.65 1.83
CA GLU A 28 7.99 24.27 3.24
C GLU A 28 6.88 24.81 4.16
N GLY A 29 6.38 26.03 3.89
CA GLY A 29 5.25 26.61 4.65
C GLY A 29 3.94 25.82 4.55
N GLN A 30 3.80 24.93 3.56
CA GLN A 30 2.65 24.05 3.39
C GLN A 30 2.84 22.69 4.10
N LEU A 31 4.04 22.36 4.57
CA LEU A 31 4.33 21.07 5.18
C LEU A 31 3.49 20.84 6.45
N SER A 32 3.16 21.90 7.20
CA SER A 32 2.28 21.84 8.36
C SER A 32 0.83 21.48 7.99
N ALA A 33 0.37 21.87 6.79
CA ALA A 33 -0.99 21.62 6.32
C ALA A 33 -1.14 20.26 5.65
N VAL A 34 -0.18 19.87 4.79
CA VAL A 34 -0.30 18.64 3.96
C VAL A 34 0.64 17.51 4.37
N GLY A 35 1.72 17.80 5.11
CA GLY A 35 2.73 16.80 5.48
C GLY A 35 2.16 15.68 6.35
N VAL A 36 1.30 16.03 7.31
CA VAL A 36 0.60 15.06 8.16
C VAL A 36 -0.28 14.13 7.33
N THR A 37 -1.03 14.68 6.36
CA THR A 37 -1.88 13.89 5.46
C THR A 37 -1.06 12.91 4.63
N ILE A 38 0.08 13.34 4.09
CA ILE A 38 0.97 12.48 3.29
C ILE A 38 1.52 11.33 4.14
N ILE A 39 1.92 11.60 5.39
CA ILE A 39 2.40 10.56 6.32
C ILE A 39 1.29 9.56 6.66
N ILE A 40 0.07 10.03 6.93
CA ILE A 40 -1.09 9.16 7.18
C ILE A 40 -1.34 8.24 5.96
N MET A 41 -1.27 8.78 4.75
CA MET A 41 -1.43 8.00 3.53
C MET A 41 -0.31 6.97 3.34
N LEU A 42 0.94 7.30 3.69
CA LEU A 42 2.06 6.35 3.64
C LEU A 42 1.84 5.16 4.58
N VAL A 43 1.46 5.43 5.84
CA VAL A 43 1.16 4.39 6.82
C VAL A 43 -0.04 3.56 6.39
N GLY A 44 -1.10 4.22 5.89
CA GLY A 44 -2.31 3.57 5.37
C GLY A 44 -2.04 2.67 4.17
N ASN A 45 -1.16 3.06 3.24
CA ASN A 45 -0.74 2.24 2.11
C ASN A 45 -0.05 0.95 2.58
N GLY A 46 0.79 1.02 3.62
CA GLY A 46 1.39 -0.15 4.25
C GLY A 46 0.36 -1.08 4.89
N ALA A 47 -0.53 -0.52 5.72
CA ALA A 47 -1.56 -1.28 6.42
C ALA A 47 -2.52 -1.98 5.43
N THR A 48 -2.93 -1.30 4.37
CA THR A 48 -3.83 -1.86 3.34
C THR A 48 -3.15 -2.95 2.51
N TYR A 49 -1.87 -2.81 2.18
CA TYR A 49 -1.13 -3.85 1.47
C TYR A 49 -0.98 -5.12 2.30
N ILE A 50 -0.61 -4.99 3.58
CA ILE A 50 -0.48 -6.13 4.50
C ILE A 50 -1.86 -6.76 4.73
N GLY A 51 -2.86 -5.96 5.09
CA GLY A 51 -4.22 -6.43 5.35
C GLY A 51 -4.83 -7.13 4.13
N GLY A 52 -4.61 -6.61 2.92
CA GLY A 52 -5.05 -7.23 1.68
C GLY A 52 -4.39 -8.59 1.41
N ASN A 53 -3.11 -8.75 1.74
CA ASN A 53 -2.40 -10.03 1.61
C ASN A 53 -2.88 -11.06 2.66
N VAL A 54 -3.13 -10.63 3.90
CA VAL A 54 -3.68 -11.48 4.96
C VAL A 54 -5.10 -11.94 4.60
N ALA A 55 -5.95 -11.04 4.09
CA ALA A 55 -7.30 -11.37 3.66
C ALA A 55 -7.30 -12.39 2.51
N ASP A 56 -6.45 -12.18 1.50
CA ASP A 56 -6.29 -13.13 0.39
C ASP A 56 -5.79 -14.50 0.88
N ALA A 57 -4.83 -14.53 1.80
CA ALA A 57 -4.29 -15.77 2.36
C ALA A 57 -5.35 -16.52 3.16
N TRP A 58 -6.10 -15.81 4.02
CA TRP A 58 -7.22 -16.39 4.77
C TRP A 58 -8.29 -16.95 3.83
N GLN A 59 -8.63 -16.23 2.76
CA GLN A 59 -9.60 -16.69 1.78
C GLN A 59 -9.12 -17.97 1.08
N ARG A 60 -7.85 -18.02 0.66
CA ARG A 60 -7.26 -19.24 0.07
C ARG A 60 -7.28 -20.40 1.05
N SER A 61 -6.91 -20.20 2.31
CA SER A 61 -6.92 -21.25 3.34
C SER A 61 -8.33 -21.74 3.67
N LYS A 62 -9.31 -20.83 3.71
CA LYS A 62 -10.71 -21.19 4.00
C LYS A 62 -11.33 -22.08 2.92
N TYR A 63 -10.96 -21.85 1.66
CA TYR A 63 -11.43 -22.65 0.53
C TYR A 63 -10.41 -23.71 0.09
N PHE A 64 -9.34 -23.92 0.87
CA PHE A 64 -8.35 -24.93 0.59
C PHE A 64 -8.97 -26.32 0.79
N ARG A 65 -8.91 -27.15 -0.25
CA ARG A 65 -9.34 -28.55 -0.20
C ARG A 65 -8.11 -29.42 -0.40
N SER A 66 -7.54 -29.93 0.70
CA SER A 66 -6.39 -30.83 0.68
C SER A 66 -6.64 -32.10 -0.13
N GLU A 67 -7.89 -32.50 -0.29
CA GLU A 67 -8.33 -33.67 -1.08
C GLU A 67 -8.10 -33.50 -2.59
N LEU A 68 -8.01 -32.27 -3.09
CA LEU A 68 -7.71 -31.96 -4.49
C LEU A 68 -6.22 -31.68 -4.71
N ASP A 69 -5.44 -31.59 -3.63
CA ASP A 69 -3.99 -31.41 -3.66
C ASP A 69 -3.37 -32.81 -3.80
N GLY A 70 -3.54 -33.37 -4.99
CA GLY A 70 -3.03 -34.70 -5.35
C GLY A 70 -1.51 -34.74 -5.26
N LYS A 71 -1.00 -35.69 -4.47
CA LYS A 71 0.41 -36.11 -4.52
C LYS A 71 0.73 -36.75 -5.86
#